data_AF-A0A7L1JKI6-F1
#
_entry.id   AF-A0A7L1JKI6-F1
#
_cell.length_a   1.000
_cell.length_b   1.000
_cell.length_c   1.000
_cell.angle_alpha   90.00
_cell.angle_beta   90.00
_cell.angle_gamma   90.00
#
_symmetry.space_group_name_H-M   'P 1'
#
loop_
_entity.id
_entity.type
_entity.pdbx_description
1 polymer ?
#
loop_
_entity_poly.entity_id
_entity_poly.type
_entity_poly.pdbx_seq_one_letter_code
_entity_poly.pdbx_strand_id
1 'polypeptide(L)'
;MESVGSPLPATFAHPRSLPTRFLPAIHPMPSSYKNRFPYRPLPQSYSLPWMPSTYYKTAAIKPTLAAFSKSSQGITAGEKLPSVSTRTTVFSRYTPEDWYKSNVTTSRESETSQKNAERLRADTSRMIDDKYQQTKKTQVESTKNLGVRATDIAFWKSELCHELDEMIGETNALTGVKTRLERALAESEAPLQVAHECLLHREKRMGIDLVRDNVEEQLLTEVDVIRSCREKMQQFLDKAKAQIMSNRAAQHNLEKDLANKQVAHRIDDRCHHLMNSSHGISYYRGVEQVDATISVPESWAKFTNDNILRSQSERAACAKLRDNIENMLVVTASEMWRQFNAVNVAFTNRIAETADAKRKIQTHLAKTLQEIFQIERNIEAIQKAIRDQGPPLKVAQTRLDERTRRPNMELCRDTAQLR
;
A
#
# COMPACT_ATOMS: atom_id res chain seq x y z
N MET A 1 -15.51 40.80 -55.55
CA MET A 1 -15.42 41.98 -54.68
C MET A 1 -15.37 41.45 -53.26
N GLU A 2 -14.19 41.14 -52.72
CA GLU A 2 -13.27 42.11 -52.09
C GLU A 2 -13.97 42.85 -50.93
N SER A 3 -13.46 42.93 -49.70
CA SER A 3 -12.17 42.56 -49.12
C SER A 3 -12.22 42.80 -47.61
N VAL A 4 -11.52 41.91 -46.86
CA VAL A 4 -10.58 42.22 -45.76
C VAL A 4 -11.08 42.85 -44.44
N GLY A 5 -10.73 42.16 -43.34
CA GLY A 5 -10.75 42.67 -41.97
C GLY A 5 -9.99 41.75 -40.98
N SER A 6 -8.66 41.84 -41.04
CA SER A 6 -7.55 41.28 -40.23
C SER A 6 -7.78 40.70 -38.81
N PRO A 7 -7.02 39.65 -38.44
CA PRO A 7 -6.52 39.46 -37.08
C PRO A 7 -4.99 39.71 -36.97
N LEU A 8 -4.61 40.24 -35.81
CA LEU A 8 -3.27 40.70 -35.40
C LEU A 8 -2.17 39.61 -35.47
N PRO A 9 -0.93 39.93 -35.90
CA PRO A 9 0.21 39.03 -35.76
C PRO A 9 0.86 39.16 -34.37
N ALA A 10 1.12 38.02 -33.74
CA ALA A 10 1.91 37.93 -32.51
C ALA A 10 3.39 38.27 -32.77
N THR A 11 3.93 39.16 -31.95
CA THR A 11 5.31 39.64 -32.01
C THR A 11 6.30 38.57 -31.53
N PHE A 12 7.12 38.07 -32.45
CA PHE A 12 8.41 37.44 -32.13
C PHE A 12 9.42 38.52 -31.73
N ALA A 13 10.07 38.36 -30.57
CA ALA A 13 11.22 39.18 -30.17
C ALA A 13 12.29 38.34 -29.44
N HIS A 14 13.24 37.83 -30.22
CA HIS A 14 14.67 37.77 -29.88
C HIS A 14 15.39 38.50 -31.04
N PRO A 15 16.42 39.34 -30.82
CA PRO A 15 17.75 38.92 -30.33
C PRO A 15 18.44 40.01 -29.46
N ARG A 16 19.60 39.85 -28.79
CA ARG A 16 20.96 39.69 -29.36
C ARG A 16 22.01 39.49 -28.24
N SER A 17 22.89 38.52 -28.50
CA SER A 17 24.31 38.35 -28.10
C SER A 17 25.15 39.64 -28.20
N LEU A 18 26.35 39.85 -27.63
CA LEU A 18 27.51 39.14 -27.00
C LEU A 18 28.42 40.31 -26.45
N PRO A 19 29.72 40.19 -26.07
CA PRO A 19 30.56 39.09 -25.56
C PRO A 19 31.33 39.46 -24.27
N THR A 20 31.77 38.50 -23.46
CA THR A 20 33.11 38.64 -22.82
C THR A 20 33.72 37.27 -22.54
N ARG A 21 34.84 37.03 -23.23
CA ARG A 21 35.81 35.96 -23.02
C ARG A 21 36.41 36.08 -21.62
N PHE A 22 36.50 34.98 -20.88
CA PHE A 22 37.69 34.61 -20.11
C PHE A 22 37.62 33.11 -19.81
N LEU A 23 38.44 32.33 -20.52
CA LEU A 23 38.79 30.97 -20.12
C LEU A 23 40.02 31.06 -19.20
N PRO A 24 40.05 30.38 -18.03
CA PRO A 24 41.29 30.10 -17.34
C PRO A 24 41.94 28.82 -17.88
N ALA A 25 43.27 28.82 -17.78
CA ALA A 25 44.20 27.86 -18.36
C ALA A 25 44.01 26.41 -17.91
N ILE A 26 44.24 25.49 -18.85
CA ILE A 26 44.47 24.08 -18.60
C ILE A 26 45.84 23.95 -17.91
N HIS A 27 45.82 23.63 -16.62
CA HIS A 27 46.97 23.04 -15.93
C HIS A 27 46.59 21.63 -15.45
N PRO A 28 47.45 20.62 -15.64
CA PRO A 28 47.24 19.28 -15.11
C PRO A 28 47.56 19.33 -13.61
N MET A 29 46.54 19.23 -12.76
CA MET A 29 46.74 18.98 -11.32
C MET A 29 46.40 17.52 -11.01
N PRO A 30 47.28 16.84 -10.24
CA PRO A 30 47.16 15.42 -9.94
C PRO A 30 46.03 15.18 -8.92
N SER A 31 45.21 14.18 -9.21
CA SER A 31 44.16 13.72 -8.30
C SER A 31 44.79 13.18 -7.01
N SER A 32 44.54 13.87 -5.89
CA SER A 32 44.85 13.42 -4.54
C SER A 32 43.62 12.75 -3.94
N TYR A 33 43.50 11.43 -4.11
CA TYR A 33 42.66 10.60 -3.23
C TYR A 33 43.54 10.05 -2.11
N LYS A 34 43.56 10.77 -0.97
CA LYS A 34 44.02 10.22 0.30
C LYS A 34 42.90 9.35 0.89
N ASN A 35 42.91 8.06 0.59
CA ASN A 35 42.22 7.06 1.41
C ASN A 35 43.16 6.60 2.53
N ARG A 36 42.84 6.98 3.77
CA ARG A 36 43.45 6.44 4.98
C ARG A 36 42.89 5.04 5.23
N PHE A 37 43.73 4.01 5.07
CA PHE A 37 43.55 2.71 5.71
C PHE A 37 44.63 2.53 6.78
N PRO A 38 44.31 1.88 7.92
CA PRO A 38 45.22 1.75 9.04
C PRO A 38 46.39 0.82 8.71
N TYR A 39 47.57 1.26 9.13
CA TYR A 39 48.84 0.57 9.00
C TYR A 39 48.83 -0.72 9.85
N ARG A 40 49.07 -1.88 9.21
CA ARG A 40 49.51 -3.12 9.89
C ARG A 40 50.90 -3.48 9.36
N PRO A 41 51.90 -3.70 10.22
CA PRO A 41 53.21 -4.13 9.76
C PRO A 41 53.17 -5.61 9.36
N LEU A 42 53.65 -5.91 8.15
CA LEU A 42 54.01 -7.27 7.73
C LEU A 42 55.32 -7.70 8.42
N PRO A 43 55.49 -8.97 8.80
CA PRO A 43 56.81 -9.54 9.03
C PRO A 43 57.53 -9.71 7.68
N GLN A 44 58.79 -9.31 7.62
CA GLN A 44 59.70 -9.59 6.51
C GLN A 44 59.85 -11.10 6.29
N SER A 45 59.38 -11.59 5.15
CA SER A 45 59.87 -12.83 4.55
C SER A 45 60.31 -12.55 3.12
N TYR A 46 61.60 -12.70 2.87
CA TYR A 46 62.20 -12.62 1.54
C TYR A 46 61.69 -13.79 0.67
N SER A 47 60.81 -13.51 -0.29
CA SER A 47 60.58 -14.38 -1.45
C SER A 47 60.11 -13.55 -2.65
N LEU A 48 60.86 -13.63 -3.75
CA LEU A 48 60.56 -12.96 -5.02
C LEU A 48 59.25 -13.50 -5.68
N PRO A 49 58.59 -12.70 -6.55
CA PRO A 49 57.12 -12.70 -6.78
C PRO A 49 56.54 -13.69 -7.82
N TRP A 50 57.05 -14.92 -7.94
CA TRP A 50 56.62 -15.83 -9.00
C TRP A 50 56.52 -17.27 -8.50
N MET A 51 55.68 -17.52 -7.48
CA MET A 51 55.12 -18.84 -7.16
C MET A 51 53.97 -18.69 -6.13
N PRO A 52 52.71 -19.10 -6.42
CA PRO A 52 51.63 -19.11 -5.42
C PRO A 52 51.79 -20.24 -4.37
N SER A 53 51.48 -19.95 -3.11
CA SER A 53 51.62 -20.84 -1.94
C SER A 53 50.65 -22.03 -1.89
N THR A 54 49.99 -22.37 -2.99
CA THR A 54 49.02 -23.47 -3.10
C THR A 54 49.69 -24.82 -3.37
N TYR A 55 50.98 -24.85 -3.73
CA TYR A 55 51.70 -26.09 -4.03
C TYR A 55 51.88 -27.02 -2.82
N TYR A 56 51.97 -26.48 -1.60
CA TYR A 56 52.22 -27.28 -0.39
C TYR A 56 50.97 -27.93 0.23
N LYS A 57 49.74 -27.47 -0.09
CA LYS A 57 48.52 -28.04 0.50
C LYS A 57 47.99 -29.28 -0.24
N THR A 58 48.23 -29.39 -1.54
CA THR A 58 47.84 -30.57 -2.32
C THR A 58 48.75 -31.78 -2.13
N ALA A 59 49.95 -31.59 -1.57
CA ALA A 59 50.87 -32.69 -1.24
C ALA A 59 50.49 -33.48 0.03
N ALA A 60 49.50 -33.03 0.81
CA ALA A 60 49.10 -33.70 2.05
C ALA A 60 48.00 -34.78 1.88
N ILE A 61 47.36 -34.90 0.71
CA ILE A 61 46.12 -35.69 0.56
C ILE A 61 46.30 -36.97 -0.31
N LYS A 62 47.42 -37.14 -1.04
CA LYS A 62 47.77 -38.41 -1.72
C LYS A 62 49.31 -38.63 -1.76
N PRO A 63 49.86 -39.75 -1.25
CA PRO A 63 51.29 -39.88 -0.98
C PRO A 63 52.15 -40.42 -2.15
N THR A 64 51.76 -40.25 -3.42
CA THR A 64 52.47 -40.91 -4.54
C THR A 64 53.03 -39.97 -5.62
N LEU A 65 53.17 -38.68 -5.32
CA LEU A 65 53.95 -37.75 -6.16
C LEU A 65 54.92 -36.96 -5.29
N ALA A 66 55.90 -37.65 -4.72
CA ALA A 66 57.08 -37.02 -4.15
C ALA A 66 58.04 -36.64 -5.29
N ALA A 67 58.03 -35.37 -5.71
CA ALA A 67 59.10 -34.80 -6.51
C ALA A 67 60.11 -34.11 -5.59
N PHE A 68 61.26 -34.76 -5.43
CA PHE A 68 62.60 -34.20 -5.32
C PHE A 68 62.70 -32.69 -5.01
N SER A 69 62.63 -32.32 -3.73
CA SER A 69 63.31 -31.12 -3.21
C SER A 69 63.30 -31.14 -1.68
N LYS A 70 64.24 -31.87 -1.09
CA LYS A 70 64.65 -31.70 0.30
C LYS A 70 66.17 -31.82 0.37
N SER A 71 66.85 -30.68 0.23
CA SER A 71 68.11 -30.39 0.93
C SER A 71 68.54 -28.96 0.63
N SER A 72 67.99 -28.00 1.37
CA SER A 72 68.73 -26.76 1.65
C SER A 72 68.74 -26.56 3.16
N GLN A 73 69.78 -27.06 3.82
CA GLN A 73 70.38 -26.49 5.02
C GLN A 73 71.55 -27.39 5.47
N GLY A 74 72.74 -26.78 5.56
CA GLY A 74 73.95 -27.46 6.00
C GLY A 74 75.20 -26.75 5.50
N ILE A 75 75.42 -25.51 5.94
CA ILE A 75 76.73 -24.86 5.83
C ILE A 75 77.67 -25.64 6.75
N THR A 76 78.62 -26.37 6.16
CA THR A 76 79.81 -26.88 6.87
C THR A 76 81.04 -26.80 5.97
N ALA A 77 81.97 -25.96 6.43
CA ALA A 77 83.43 -26.04 6.30
C ALA A 77 84.06 -26.42 4.94
N GLY A 78 84.46 -25.37 4.22
CA GLY A 78 85.68 -25.25 3.41
C GLY A 78 86.39 -26.51 2.91
N GLU A 79 86.10 -26.88 1.66
CA GLU A 79 87.09 -27.51 0.79
C GLU A 79 87.70 -26.46 -0.12
N LYS A 80 89.00 -26.22 0.10
CA LYS A 80 89.84 -25.33 -0.66
C LYS A 80 89.94 -25.83 -2.09
N LEU A 81 89.75 -24.92 -3.06
CA LEU A 81 90.31 -25.06 -4.41
C LEU A 81 91.80 -25.46 -4.29
N PRO A 82 92.27 -26.54 -4.93
CA PRO A 82 93.69 -26.81 -4.99
C PRO A 82 94.34 -25.72 -5.84
N SER A 83 95.19 -24.95 -5.19
CA SER A 83 96.14 -24.06 -5.84
C SER A 83 96.86 -24.79 -6.97
N VAL A 84 96.96 -24.13 -8.12
CA VAL A 84 97.82 -24.54 -9.23
C VAL A 84 99.23 -24.76 -8.69
N SER A 85 99.65 -26.03 -8.61
CA SER A 85 101.00 -26.42 -8.29
C SER A 85 101.59 -27.09 -9.53
N THR A 86 102.57 -26.41 -10.11
CA THR A 86 103.35 -26.84 -11.26
C THR A 86 104.16 -28.08 -10.88
N ARG A 87 103.56 -29.27 -11.04
CA ARG A 87 104.28 -30.55 -11.07
C ARG A 87 103.73 -31.41 -12.18
N THR A 88 104.55 -31.59 -13.19
CA THR A 88 104.42 -32.48 -14.33
C THR A 88 104.18 -33.92 -13.84
N THR A 89 102.93 -34.29 -13.56
CA THR A 89 102.53 -35.68 -13.33
C THR A 89 102.15 -36.29 -14.67
N VAL A 90 103.01 -37.19 -15.13
CA VAL A 90 102.84 -38.02 -16.33
C VAL A 90 101.44 -38.64 -16.30
N PHE A 91 100.65 -38.35 -17.34
CA PHE A 91 99.31 -38.87 -17.56
C PHE A 91 99.22 -40.37 -17.26
N SER A 92 98.42 -40.77 -16.27
CA SER A 92 97.80 -42.10 -16.25
C SER A 92 96.86 -42.14 -17.45
N ARG A 93 97.36 -42.59 -18.60
CA ARG A 93 96.53 -42.75 -19.80
C ARG A 93 95.58 -43.91 -19.54
N TYR A 94 94.28 -43.63 -19.64
CA TYR A 94 93.23 -44.64 -19.61
C TYR A 94 93.56 -45.76 -20.60
N THR A 95 93.33 -47.01 -20.19
CA THR A 95 93.46 -48.13 -21.11
C THR A 95 92.29 -48.12 -22.10
N PRO A 96 92.44 -48.71 -23.30
CA PRO A 96 91.30 -48.89 -24.22
C PRO A 96 90.09 -49.57 -23.56
N GLU A 97 90.35 -50.43 -22.57
CA GLU A 97 89.32 -51.10 -21.77
C GLU A 97 88.57 -50.12 -20.85
N ASP A 98 89.27 -49.14 -20.25
CA ASP A 98 88.65 -48.09 -19.44
C ASP A 98 87.83 -47.13 -20.30
N TRP A 99 88.29 -46.82 -21.52
CA TRP A 99 87.52 -46.05 -22.51
C TRP A 99 86.26 -46.81 -22.97
N TYR A 100 86.38 -48.12 -23.25
CA TYR A 100 85.25 -48.95 -23.64
C TYR A 100 84.23 -49.06 -22.50
N LYS A 101 84.67 -49.31 -21.26
CA LYS A 101 83.81 -49.30 -20.07
C LYS A 101 83.11 -47.96 -19.89
N SER A 102 83.83 -46.84 -20.01
CA SER A 102 83.27 -45.49 -19.87
C SER A 102 82.22 -45.18 -20.95
N ASN A 103 82.48 -45.55 -22.21
CA ASN A 103 81.52 -45.35 -23.29
C ASN A 103 80.28 -46.24 -23.12
N VAL A 104 80.44 -47.48 -22.67
CA VAL A 104 79.32 -48.38 -22.37
C VAL A 104 78.49 -47.82 -21.22
N THR A 105 79.11 -47.28 -20.16
CA THR A 105 78.39 -46.63 -19.06
C THR A 105 77.68 -45.36 -19.51
N THR A 106 78.33 -44.48 -20.27
CA THR A 106 77.72 -43.24 -20.79
C THR A 106 76.60 -43.53 -21.79
N SER A 107 76.71 -44.57 -22.63
CA SER A 107 75.63 -45.02 -23.52
C SER A 107 74.42 -45.52 -22.71
N ARG A 108 74.65 -46.33 -21.67
CA ARG A 108 73.58 -46.81 -20.78
C ARG A 108 72.92 -45.68 -19.99
N GLU A 109 73.70 -44.71 -19.51
CA GLU A 109 73.20 -43.50 -18.85
C GLU A 109 72.38 -42.63 -19.82
N SER A 110 72.83 -42.50 -21.07
CA SER A 110 72.08 -41.80 -22.12
C SER A 110 70.78 -42.51 -22.47
N GLU A 111 70.78 -43.84 -22.61
CA GLU A 111 69.58 -44.64 -22.88
C GLU A 111 68.56 -44.56 -21.74
N THR A 112 69.03 -44.59 -20.48
CA THR A 112 68.15 -44.44 -19.31
C THR A 112 67.58 -43.02 -19.21
N SER A 113 68.40 -42.00 -19.48
CA SER A 113 67.95 -40.61 -19.60
C SER A 113 66.90 -40.42 -20.71
N GLN A 114 67.12 -41.01 -21.89
CA GLN A 114 66.18 -40.97 -23.01
C GLN A 114 64.85 -41.64 -22.64
N LYS A 115 64.89 -42.84 -22.06
CA LYS A 115 63.68 -43.55 -21.59
C LYS A 115 62.91 -42.74 -20.55
N ASN A 116 63.61 -42.09 -19.62
CA ASN A 116 63.00 -41.21 -18.63
C ASN A 116 62.34 -39.98 -19.28
N ALA A 117 62.98 -39.38 -20.29
CA ALA A 117 62.42 -38.26 -21.04
C ALA A 117 61.24 -38.67 -21.93
N GLU A 118 61.26 -39.87 -22.53
CA GLU A 118 60.13 -40.45 -23.26
C GLU A 118 58.93 -40.68 -22.34
N ARG A 119 59.17 -41.26 -21.16
CA ARG A 119 58.13 -41.44 -20.14
C ARG A 119 57.58 -40.11 -19.66
N LEU A 120 58.43 -39.12 -19.35
CA LEU A 120 57.99 -37.79 -18.93
C LEU A 120 57.13 -37.11 -20.00
N ARG A 121 57.50 -37.24 -21.28
CA ARG A 121 56.69 -36.73 -22.39
C ARG A 121 55.33 -37.42 -22.47
N ALA A 122 55.31 -38.75 -22.38
CA ALA A 122 54.06 -39.53 -22.39
C ALA A 122 53.15 -39.18 -21.21
N ASP A 123 53.71 -39.05 -20.00
CA ASP A 123 52.98 -38.67 -18.78
C ASP A 123 52.48 -37.21 -18.88
N THR A 124 53.28 -36.31 -19.45
CA THR A 124 52.87 -34.90 -19.68
C THR A 124 51.73 -34.82 -20.69
N SER A 125 51.82 -35.52 -21.82
CA SER A 125 50.73 -35.58 -22.81
C SER A 125 49.45 -36.13 -22.20
N ARG A 126 49.53 -37.21 -21.43
CA ARG A 126 48.37 -37.77 -20.71
C ARG A 126 47.79 -36.75 -19.73
N MET A 127 48.62 -36.04 -18.98
CA MET A 127 48.16 -35.02 -18.05
C MET A 127 47.45 -33.86 -18.75
N ILE A 128 47.95 -33.43 -19.93
CA ILE A 128 47.31 -32.41 -20.75
C ILE A 128 45.92 -32.89 -21.21
N ASP A 129 45.82 -34.12 -21.71
CA ASP A 129 44.55 -34.71 -22.17
C ASP A 129 43.56 -34.85 -21.01
N ASP A 130 44.00 -35.39 -19.87
CA ASP A 130 43.18 -35.55 -18.66
C ASP A 130 42.64 -34.19 -18.18
N LYS A 131 43.49 -33.16 -18.16
CA LYS A 131 43.08 -31.80 -17.77
C LYS A 131 42.14 -31.19 -18.79
N TYR A 132 42.38 -31.39 -20.09
CA TYR A 132 41.49 -30.91 -21.14
C TYR A 132 40.09 -31.53 -21.03
N GLN A 133 39.99 -32.86 -20.83
CA GLN A 133 38.71 -33.53 -20.64
C GLN A 133 38.01 -33.07 -19.35
N GLN A 134 38.76 -32.90 -18.25
CA GLN A 134 38.19 -32.38 -17.01
C GLN A 134 37.65 -30.95 -17.18
N THR A 135 38.39 -30.04 -17.83
CA THR A 135 37.95 -28.67 -18.09
C THR A 135 36.71 -28.66 -18.98
N LYS A 136 36.69 -29.46 -20.05
CA LYS A 136 35.52 -29.57 -20.94
C LYS A 136 34.30 -30.07 -20.18
N LYS A 137 34.44 -31.10 -19.34
CA LYS A 137 33.35 -31.63 -18.52
C LYS A 137 32.81 -30.58 -17.55
N THR A 138 33.71 -29.90 -16.82
CA THR A 138 33.34 -28.84 -15.88
C THR A 138 32.66 -27.66 -16.59
N GLN A 139 33.10 -27.28 -17.80
CA GLN A 139 32.44 -26.23 -18.59
C GLN A 139 31.00 -26.62 -18.96
N VAL A 140 30.79 -27.84 -19.47
CA VAL A 140 29.45 -28.33 -19.83
C VAL A 140 28.52 -28.38 -18.61
N GLU A 141 29.03 -28.86 -17.48
CA GLU A 141 28.28 -28.90 -16.23
C GLU A 141 27.92 -27.50 -15.72
N SER A 142 28.86 -26.54 -15.80
CA SER A 142 28.61 -25.14 -15.44
C SER A 142 27.56 -24.49 -16.34
N THR A 143 27.65 -24.66 -17.66
CA THR A 143 26.64 -24.17 -18.61
C THR A 143 25.26 -24.77 -18.32
N LYS A 144 25.18 -26.07 -18.01
CA LYS A 144 23.93 -26.73 -17.63
C LYS A 144 23.36 -26.12 -16.34
N ASN A 145 24.17 -25.94 -15.31
CA ASN A 145 23.74 -25.37 -14.03
C ASN A 145 23.26 -23.92 -14.18
N LEU A 146 23.91 -23.11 -15.03
CA LEU A 146 23.43 -21.76 -15.39
C LEU A 146 22.07 -21.79 -16.08
N GLY A 147 21.84 -22.76 -16.97
CA GLY A 147 20.54 -22.93 -17.63
C GLY A 147 19.42 -23.30 -16.66
N VAL A 148 19.69 -24.21 -15.70
CA VAL A 148 18.75 -24.53 -14.62
C VAL A 148 18.46 -23.28 -13.79
N ARG A 149 19.50 -22.53 -13.40
CA ARG A 149 19.34 -21.31 -12.61
C ARG A 149 18.50 -20.24 -13.33
N ALA A 150 18.74 -20.03 -14.63
CA ALA A 150 17.94 -19.11 -15.43
C ALA A 150 16.46 -19.53 -15.48
N THR A 151 16.19 -20.84 -15.58
CA THR A 151 14.83 -21.40 -15.54
C THR A 151 14.17 -21.17 -14.18
N ASP A 152 14.87 -21.39 -13.07
CA ASP A 152 14.35 -21.12 -11.73
C ASP A 152 14.00 -19.63 -11.54
N ILE A 153 14.88 -18.73 -12.00
CA ILE A 153 14.62 -17.29 -11.92
C ILE A 153 13.41 -16.93 -12.80
N ALA A 154 13.27 -17.53 -13.98
CA ALA A 154 12.12 -17.30 -14.85
C ALA A 154 10.80 -17.73 -14.18
N PHE A 155 10.80 -18.88 -13.51
CA PHE A 155 9.66 -19.35 -12.71
C PHE A 155 9.28 -18.36 -11.60
N TRP A 156 10.23 -17.94 -10.76
CA TRP A 156 9.91 -16.99 -9.69
C TRP A 156 9.47 -15.63 -10.22
N LYS A 157 9.95 -15.20 -11.41
CA LYS A 157 9.43 -14.00 -12.07
C LYS A 157 7.98 -14.16 -12.48
N SER A 158 7.58 -15.30 -13.06
CA SER A 158 6.18 -15.51 -13.43
C SER A 158 5.27 -15.53 -12.20
N GLU A 159 5.69 -16.18 -11.11
CA GLU A 159 4.93 -16.17 -9.85
C GLU A 159 4.80 -14.76 -9.26
N LEU A 160 5.89 -13.98 -9.25
CA LEU A 160 5.85 -12.58 -8.79
C LEU A 160 4.97 -11.70 -9.67
N CYS A 161 5.01 -11.86 -10.99
CA CYS A 161 4.12 -11.13 -11.90
C CYS A 161 2.66 -11.48 -11.65
N HIS A 162 2.34 -12.78 -11.53
CA HIS A 162 0.99 -13.24 -11.28
C HIS A 162 0.45 -12.69 -9.94
N GLU A 163 1.21 -12.82 -8.85
CA GLU A 163 0.80 -12.30 -7.55
C GLU A 163 0.67 -10.76 -7.55
N LEU A 164 1.51 -10.06 -8.32
CA LEU A 164 1.41 -8.61 -8.48
C LEU A 164 0.10 -8.20 -9.16
N ASP A 165 -0.28 -8.88 -10.25
CA ASP A 165 -1.55 -8.63 -10.96
C ASP A 165 -2.76 -8.89 -10.05
N GLU A 166 -2.71 -9.98 -9.28
CA GLU A 166 -3.74 -10.32 -8.29
C GLU A 166 -3.85 -9.26 -7.17
N MET A 167 -2.73 -8.77 -6.65
CA MET A 167 -2.69 -7.71 -5.63
C MET A 167 -3.26 -6.39 -6.17
N ILE A 168 -2.94 -6.04 -7.42
CA ILE A 168 -3.48 -4.86 -8.08
C ILE A 168 -4.99 -5.00 -8.27
N GLY A 169 -5.46 -6.17 -8.73
CA GLY A 169 -6.88 -6.48 -8.90
C GLY A 169 -7.67 -6.31 -7.60
N GLU A 170 -7.20 -6.92 -6.51
CA GLU A 170 -7.86 -6.85 -5.21
C GLU A 170 -7.83 -5.43 -4.61
N THR A 171 -6.72 -4.69 -4.80
CA THR A 171 -6.62 -3.28 -4.36
C THR A 171 -7.60 -2.37 -5.13
N ASN A 172 -7.78 -2.60 -6.42
CA ASN A 172 -8.77 -1.89 -7.23
C ASN A 172 -10.20 -2.22 -6.78
N ALA A 173 -10.48 -3.50 -6.48
CA ALA A 173 -11.78 -3.92 -5.96
C ALA A 173 -12.12 -3.23 -4.62
N LEU A 174 -11.16 -3.17 -3.68
CA LEU A 174 -11.36 -2.47 -2.41
C LEU A 174 -11.52 -0.96 -2.61
N THR A 175 -10.79 -0.36 -3.56
CA THR A 175 -10.96 1.05 -3.91
C THR A 175 -12.36 1.34 -4.46
N GLY A 176 -12.94 0.43 -5.25
CA GLY A 176 -14.31 0.51 -5.72
C GLY A 176 -15.34 0.50 -4.57
N VAL A 177 -15.19 -0.45 -3.63
CA VAL A 177 -16.06 -0.54 -2.44
C VAL A 177 -15.88 0.70 -1.54
N LYS A 178 -14.65 1.17 -1.34
CA LYS A 178 -14.34 2.41 -0.62
C LYS A 178 -15.07 3.61 -1.23
N THR A 179 -15.05 3.76 -2.55
CA THR A 179 -15.72 4.87 -3.25
C THR A 179 -17.24 4.82 -3.06
N ARG A 180 -17.83 3.62 -3.09
CA ARG A 180 -19.26 3.42 -2.77
C ARG A 180 -19.58 3.79 -1.33
N LEU A 181 -18.72 3.41 -0.39
CA LEU A 181 -18.85 3.78 1.03
C LEU A 181 -18.76 5.30 1.25
N GLU A 182 -17.82 5.99 0.59
CA GLU A 182 -17.71 7.45 0.63
C GLU A 182 -18.98 8.12 0.10
N ARG A 183 -19.55 7.59 -0.98
CA ARG A 183 -20.82 8.07 -1.53
C ARG A 183 -21.98 7.87 -0.56
N ALA A 184 -22.15 6.67 -0.01
CA ALA A 184 -23.21 6.38 0.95
C ALA A 184 -23.13 7.28 2.19
N LEU A 185 -21.90 7.54 2.67
CA LEU A 185 -21.67 8.48 3.77
C LEU A 185 -22.11 9.91 3.39
N ALA A 186 -21.76 10.39 2.19
CA ALA A 186 -22.19 11.71 1.72
C ALA A 186 -23.72 11.80 1.56
N GLU A 187 -24.35 10.78 0.98
CA GLU A 187 -25.81 10.72 0.77
C GLU A 187 -26.61 10.71 2.08
N SER A 188 -26.05 10.17 3.17
CA SER A 188 -26.69 10.18 4.49
C SER A 188 -26.78 11.57 5.15
N GLU A 189 -26.10 12.58 4.61
CA GLU A 189 -26.16 13.95 5.14
C GLU A 189 -27.52 14.60 4.88
N ALA A 190 -28.11 14.39 3.70
CA ALA A 190 -29.37 15.03 3.35
C ALA A 190 -30.55 14.59 4.26
N PRO A 191 -30.75 13.28 4.53
CA PRO A 191 -31.76 12.85 5.51
C PRO A 191 -31.53 13.42 6.92
N LEU A 192 -30.27 13.56 7.34
CA LEU A 192 -29.94 14.15 8.64
C LEU A 192 -30.40 15.62 8.73
N GLN A 193 -30.13 16.40 7.68
CA GLN A 193 -30.55 17.80 7.60
C GLN A 193 -32.07 17.93 7.62
N VAL A 194 -32.78 17.08 6.87
CA VAL A 194 -34.25 17.04 6.88
C VAL A 194 -34.79 16.75 8.28
N ALA A 195 -34.21 15.79 9.00
CA ALA A 195 -34.63 15.48 10.37
C ALA A 195 -34.42 16.68 11.33
N HIS A 196 -33.29 17.40 11.19
CA HIS A 196 -33.04 18.64 11.95
C HIS A 196 -34.02 19.76 11.60
N GLU A 197 -34.29 19.99 10.31
CA GLU A 197 -35.27 20.99 9.88
C GLU A 197 -36.67 20.68 10.40
N CYS A 198 -37.08 19.40 10.36
CA CYS A 198 -38.34 18.95 10.95
C CYS A 198 -38.42 19.28 12.44
N LEU A 199 -37.36 19.05 13.21
CA LEU A 199 -37.30 19.43 14.64
C LEU A 199 -37.41 20.95 14.82
N LEU A 200 -36.67 21.75 14.05
CA LEU A 200 -36.75 23.22 14.09
C LEU A 200 -38.15 23.75 13.75
N HIS A 201 -38.85 23.11 12.82
CA HIS A 201 -40.23 23.47 12.50
C HIS A 201 -41.19 23.16 13.65
N ARG A 202 -40.92 22.11 14.42
CA ARG A 202 -41.74 21.75 15.59
C ARG A 202 -41.53 22.70 16.76
N GLU A 203 -40.31 23.21 16.95
CA GLU A 203 -40.03 24.25 17.96
C GLU A 203 -40.82 25.54 17.73
N LYS A 204 -41.31 25.79 16.51
CA LYS A 204 -42.13 26.96 16.17
C LYS A 204 -43.62 26.81 16.56
N ARG A 205 -44.02 25.68 17.15
CA ARG A 205 -45.40 25.51 17.64
C ARG A 205 -45.67 26.45 18.82
N MET A 206 -46.92 26.90 18.94
CA MET A 206 -47.30 27.97 19.87
C MET A 206 -48.15 27.44 21.02
N GLY A 207 -47.89 27.96 22.22
CA GLY A 207 -48.71 27.68 23.40
C GLY A 207 -48.78 26.19 23.74
N ILE A 208 -50.00 25.68 23.93
CA ILE A 208 -50.23 24.28 24.33
C ILE A 208 -49.89 23.27 23.22
N ASP A 209 -49.68 23.70 21.97
CA ASP A 209 -49.28 22.80 20.87
C ASP A 209 -47.78 22.49 20.87
N LEU A 210 -46.96 23.24 21.62
CA LEU A 210 -45.55 22.96 21.83
C LEU A 210 -45.38 21.81 22.84
N VAL A 211 -45.64 20.59 22.36
CA VAL A 211 -45.60 19.36 23.17
C VAL A 211 -44.60 18.38 22.58
N ARG A 212 -43.87 17.72 23.47
CA ARG A 212 -43.10 16.51 23.15
C ARG A 212 -44.04 15.37 22.82
N ASP A 213 -44.34 15.23 21.53
CA ASP A 213 -45.17 14.15 21.02
C ASP A 213 -44.29 13.02 20.43
N ASN A 214 -44.94 11.91 20.06
CA ASN A 214 -44.26 10.76 19.47
C ASN A 214 -43.47 11.14 18.19
N VAL A 215 -43.90 12.16 17.42
CA VAL A 215 -43.14 12.59 16.23
C VAL A 215 -41.80 13.20 16.62
N GLU A 216 -41.76 14.00 17.70
CA GLU A 216 -40.50 14.54 18.22
C GLU A 216 -39.56 13.43 18.70
N GLU A 217 -40.09 12.45 19.43
CA GLU A 217 -39.31 11.30 19.90
C GLU A 217 -38.74 10.48 18.73
N GLN A 218 -39.55 10.22 17.69
CA GLN A 218 -39.09 9.50 16.51
C GLN A 218 -38.08 10.31 15.69
N LEU A 219 -38.23 11.63 15.58
CA LEU A 219 -37.25 12.50 14.89
C LEU A 219 -35.91 12.56 15.62
N LEU A 220 -35.92 12.66 16.95
CA LEU A 220 -34.69 12.59 17.76
C LEU A 220 -33.99 11.24 17.57
N THR A 221 -34.77 10.15 17.58
CA THR A 221 -34.27 8.80 17.31
C THR A 221 -33.72 8.68 15.87
N GLU A 222 -34.34 9.32 14.88
CA GLU A 222 -33.85 9.37 13.49
C GLU A 222 -32.49 10.05 13.39
N VAL A 223 -32.32 11.19 14.05
CA VAL A 223 -31.04 11.90 14.12
C VAL A 223 -29.95 11.00 14.73
N ASP A 224 -30.24 10.31 15.84
CA ASP A 224 -29.28 9.45 16.52
C ASP A 224 -28.92 8.20 15.69
N VAL A 225 -29.92 7.59 15.04
CA VAL A 225 -29.72 6.46 14.13
C VAL A 225 -28.85 6.83 12.95
N ILE A 226 -29.12 7.97 12.29
CA ILE A 226 -28.34 8.42 11.14
C ILE A 226 -26.90 8.73 11.57
N ARG A 227 -26.69 9.40 12.71
CA ARG A 227 -25.34 9.64 13.27
C ARG A 227 -24.59 8.34 13.54
N SER A 228 -25.23 7.37 14.21
CA SER A 228 -24.61 6.07 14.46
C SER A 228 -24.23 5.34 13.18
N CYS A 229 -25.08 5.40 12.15
CA CYS A 229 -24.77 4.81 10.83
C CYS A 229 -23.57 5.50 10.18
N ARG A 230 -23.52 6.83 10.21
CA ARG A 230 -22.40 7.63 9.68
C ARG A 230 -21.08 7.31 10.39
N GLU A 231 -21.09 7.20 11.72
CA GLU A 231 -19.91 6.83 12.49
C GLU A 231 -19.40 5.43 12.10
N LYS A 232 -20.29 4.45 11.96
CA LYS A 232 -19.93 3.10 11.48
C LYS A 232 -19.33 3.14 10.08
N MET A 233 -19.96 3.87 9.15
CA MET A 233 -19.44 4.05 7.79
C MET A 233 -18.04 4.68 7.79
N GLN A 234 -17.82 5.71 8.62
CA GLN A 234 -16.54 6.39 8.76
C GLN A 234 -15.45 5.44 9.30
N GLN A 235 -15.75 4.65 10.34
CA GLN A 235 -14.80 3.67 10.88
C GLN A 235 -14.37 2.63 9.83
N PHE A 236 -15.30 2.14 9.01
CA PHE A 236 -14.98 1.22 7.91
C PHE A 236 -14.20 1.90 6.80
N LEU A 237 -14.46 3.17 6.53
CA LEU A 237 -13.72 3.95 5.54
C LEU A 237 -12.26 4.09 5.94
N ASP A 238 -11.99 4.36 7.22
CA ASP A 238 -10.62 4.47 7.73
C ASP A 238 -9.89 3.13 7.72
N LYS A 239 -10.58 2.03 8.04
CA LYS A 239 -10.05 0.66 7.86
C LYS A 239 -9.71 0.37 6.39
N ALA A 240 -10.57 0.75 5.44
CA ALA A 240 -10.32 0.57 4.02
C ALA A 240 -9.09 1.37 3.54
N LYS A 241 -8.95 2.63 3.98
CA LYS A 241 -7.77 3.45 3.68
C LYS A 241 -6.49 2.82 4.23
N ALA A 242 -6.51 2.34 5.48
CA ALA A 242 -5.38 1.65 6.09
C ALA A 242 -4.99 0.38 5.31
N GLN A 243 -5.97 -0.45 4.94
CA GLN A 243 -5.72 -1.67 4.18
C GLN A 243 -5.14 -1.38 2.80
N ILE A 244 -5.61 -0.34 2.09
CA ILE A 244 -5.03 0.07 0.80
C ILE A 244 -3.55 0.47 0.95
N MET A 245 -3.18 1.13 2.05
CA MET A 245 -1.78 1.46 2.32
C MET A 245 -0.94 0.20 2.57
N SER A 246 -1.45 -0.77 3.34
CA SER A 246 -0.79 -2.06 3.55
C SER A 246 -0.59 -2.84 2.25
N ASN A 247 -1.63 -2.89 1.41
CA ASN A 247 -1.56 -3.51 0.08
C ASN A 247 -0.48 -2.84 -0.78
N ARG A 248 -0.41 -1.49 -0.78
CA ARG A 248 0.61 -0.75 -1.53
C ARG A 248 2.03 -1.05 -1.05
N ALA A 249 2.22 -1.23 0.25
CA ALA A 249 3.52 -1.63 0.81
C ALA A 249 3.90 -3.05 0.41
N ALA A 250 2.95 -4.00 0.41
CA ALA A 250 3.19 -5.37 -0.07
C ALA A 250 3.52 -5.37 -1.58
N GLN A 251 2.74 -4.64 -2.38
CA GLN A 251 2.95 -4.45 -3.81
C GLN A 251 4.36 -3.92 -4.11
N HIS A 252 4.81 -2.90 -3.39
CA HIS A 252 6.15 -2.34 -3.57
C HIS A 252 7.27 -3.37 -3.33
N ASN A 253 7.11 -4.26 -2.34
CA ASN A 253 8.09 -5.32 -2.08
C ASN A 253 8.14 -6.34 -3.21
N LEU A 254 6.98 -6.72 -3.76
CA LEU A 254 6.90 -7.60 -4.94
C LEU A 254 7.57 -6.96 -6.17
N GLU A 255 7.29 -5.67 -6.44
CA GLU A 255 7.89 -4.92 -7.55
C GLU A 255 9.41 -4.88 -7.44
N LYS A 256 9.94 -4.62 -6.23
CA LYS A 256 11.38 -4.60 -5.96
C LYS A 256 12.01 -5.97 -6.16
N ASP A 257 11.38 -7.02 -5.65
CA ASP A 257 11.89 -8.38 -5.83
C ASP A 257 11.88 -8.78 -7.32
N LEU A 258 10.79 -8.48 -8.03
CA LEU A 258 10.67 -8.73 -9.46
C LEU A 258 11.77 -8.01 -10.25
N ALA A 259 12.05 -6.75 -9.95
CA ALA A 259 13.14 -5.99 -10.58
C ALA A 259 14.51 -6.65 -10.36
N ASN A 260 14.80 -7.10 -9.14
CA ASN A 260 16.03 -7.82 -8.83
C ASN A 260 16.12 -9.14 -9.60
N LYS A 261 15.03 -9.91 -9.66
CA LYS A 261 14.96 -11.16 -10.43
C LYS A 261 15.13 -10.92 -11.94
N GLN A 262 14.60 -9.82 -12.48
CA GLN A 262 14.80 -9.45 -13.87
C GLN A 262 16.27 -9.18 -14.20
N VAL A 263 16.98 -8.45 -13.34
CA VAL A 263 18.42 -8.19 -13.51
C VAL A 263 19.22 -9.49 -13.39
N ALA A 264 18.95 -10.30 -12.37
CA ALA A 264 19.61 -11.60 -12.17
C ALA A 264 19.41 -12.51 -13.38
N HIS A 265 18.18 -12.61 -13.90
CA HIS A 265 17.88 -13.40 -15.10
C HIS A 265 18.71 -12.93 -16.31
N ARG A 266 18.82 -11.62 -16.54
CA ARG A 266 19.60 -11.09 -17.68
C ARG A 266 21.09 -11.43 -17.57
N ILE A 267 21.63 -11.42 -16.34
CA ILE A 267 23.03 -11.80 -16.08
C ILE A 267 23.22 -13.29 -16.34
N ASP A 268 22.39 -14.14 -15.73
CA ASP A 268 22.53 -15.60 -15.83
C ASP A 268 22.25 -16.11 -17.25
N ASP A 269 21.28 -15.51 -17.94
CA ASP A 269 21.00 -15.77 -19.36
C ASP A 269 22.21 -15.40 -20.23
N ARG A 270 22.82 -14.21 -20.02
CA ARG A 270 24.05 -13.85 -20.73
C ARG A 270 25.18 -14.83 -20.43
N CYS A 271 25.37 -15.22 -19.17
CA CYS A 271 26.40 -16.16 -18.74
C CYS A 271 26.21 -17.55 -19.36
N HIS A 272 24.97 -18.03 -19.45
CA HIS A 272 24.63 -19.30 -20.09
C HIS A 272 25.06 -19.35 -21.57
N HIS A 273 24.99 -18.21 -22.27
CA HIS A 273 25.36 -18.08 -23.68
C HIS A 273 26.85 -17.76 -23.92
N LEU A 274 27.68 -17.64 -22.88
CA LEU A 274 29.11 -17.41 -23.05
C LEU A 274 29.83 -18.67 -23.56
N MET A 275 30.65 -18.48 -24.60
CA MET A 275 31.51 -19.49 -25.21
C MET A 275 32.98 -19.07 -25.08
N ASN A 276 33.91 -20.01 -25.31
CA ASN A 276 35.36 -19.74 -25.26
C ASN A 276 35.82 -18.67 -26.27
N SER A 277 35.05 -18.44 -27.34
CA SER A 277 35.31 -17.43 -28.35
C SER A 277 34.52 -16.13 -28.14
N SER A 278 33.75 -16.01 -27.06
CA SER A 278 32.95 -14.82 -26.80
C SER A 278 33.81 -13.60 -26.49
N HIS A 279 33.44 -12.46 -27.07
CA HIS A 279 34.09 -11.19 -26.76
C HIS A 279 33.79 -10.75 -25.32
N GLY A 280 34.79 -10.16 -24.63
CA GLY A 280 34.64 -9.65 -23.26
C GLY A 280 34.89 -10.67 -22.14
N ILE A 281 35.33 -11.89 -22.46
CA ILE A 281 35.88 -12.82 -21.46
C ILE A 281 37.30 -12.40 -21.07
N SER A 282 37.64 -12.45 -19.79
CA SER A 282 38.97 -12.08 -19.28
C SER A 282 39.19 -12.69 -17.89
N TYR A 283 40.42 -12.55 -17.36
CA TYR A 283 40.72 -12.89 -15.98
C TYR A 283 40.36 -11.72 -15.07
N TYR A 284 39.53 -11.98 -14.07
CA TYR A 284 39.10 -11.00 -13.09
C TYR A 284 39.69 -11.35 -11.72
N ARG A 285 40.22 -10.35 -11.01
CA ARG A 285 40.88 -10.53 -9.70
C ARG A 285 39.86 -10.55 -8.57
N GLY A 286 39.99 -11.49 -7.63
CA GLY A 286 39.17 -11.53 -6.41
C GLY A 286 37.82 -12.23 -6.57
N VAL A 287 37.52 -12.80 -7.75
CA VAL A 287 36.31 -13.62 -7.98
C VAL A 287 36.35 -14.93 -7.20
N GLU A 288 37.55 -15.37 -6.84
CA GLU A 288 37.81 -16.53 -6.00
C GLU A 288 37.49 -16.28 -4.51
N GLN A 289 37.30 -15.03 -4.10
CA GLN A 289 36.92 -14.68 -2.73
C GLN A 289 35.40 -14.72 -2.59
N VAL A 290 34.88 -15.81 -2.03
CA VAL A 290 33.47 -15.93 -1.69
C VAL A 290 33.23 -15.28 -0.34
N ASP A 291 32.41 -14.24 -0.31
CA ASP A 291 31.94 -13.63 0.94
C ASP A 291 30.96 -14.58 1.63
N ALA A 292 31.22 -14.89 2.91
CA ALA A 292 30.38 -15.80 3.69
C ALA A 292 28.99 -15.24 4.02
N THR A 293 28.72 -13.96 3.73
CA THR A 293 27.43 -13.30 4.00
C THR A 293 26.45 -13.33 2.83
N ILE A 294 26.79 -13.96 1.71
CA ILE A 294 25.92 -14.06 0.53
C ILE A 294 24.77 -15.06 0.73
N SER A 295 23.65 -14.82 0.05
CA SER A 295 22.48 -15.71 0.08
C SER A 295 22.75 -17.04 -0.62
N VAL A 296 22.17 -18.12 -0.08
CA VAL A 296 22.11 -19.45 -0.71
C VAL A 296 20.78 -19.67 -1.44
N PRO A 297 20.69 -20.59 -2.41
CA PRO A 297 19.47 -20.82 -3.20
C PRO A 297 18.20 -21.02 -2.35
N GLU A 298 18.29 -21.72 -1.23
CA GLU A 298 17.19 -21.98 -0.32
C GLU A 298 16.69 -20.67 0.32
N SER A 299 17.61 -19.83 0.80
CA SER A 299 17.27 -18.52 1.39
C SER A 299 16.71 -17.54 0.36
N TRP A 300 17.18 -17.62 -0.89
CA TRP A 300 16.71 -16.80 -2.01
C TRP A 300 15.28 -17.15 -2.44
N ALA A 301 14.98 -18.44 -2.55
CA ALA A 301 13.64 -18.92 -2.88
C ALA A 301 12.67 -18.56 -1.74
N LYS A 302 13.09 -18.78 -0.48
CA LYS A 302 12.31 -18.43 0.70
C LYS A 302 11.98 -16.93 0.75
N PHE A 303 12.93 -16.04 0.47
CA PHE A 303 12.68 -14.59 0.44
C PHE A 303 11.53 -14.23 -0.51
N THR A 304 11.53 -14.81 -1.71
CA THR A 304 10.50 -14.58 -2.73
C THR A 304 9.15 -15.13 -2.28
N ASN A 305 9.17 -16.36 -1.75
CA ASN A 305 7.98 -17.01 -1.21
C ASN A 305 7.37 -16.23 -0.04
N ASP A 306 8.18 -15.71 0.88
CA ASP A 306 7.72 -14.93 2.03
C ASP A 306 7.05 -13.62 1.57
N ASN A 307 7.57 -12.97 0.51
CA ASN A 307 6.93 -11.80 -0.09
C ASN A 307 5.56 -12.14 -0.69
N ILE A 308 5.45 -13.27 -1.39
CA ILE A 308 4.19 -13.77 -1.97
C ILE A 308 3.19 -14.11 -0.86
N LEU A 309 3.60 -14.85 0.18
CA LEU A 309 2.73 -15.20 1.31
C LEU A 309 2.21 -13.96 2.03
N ARG A 310 3.07 -12.95 2.23
CA ARG A 310 2.63 -11.66 2.77
C ARG A 310 1.58 -11.02 1.88
N SER A 311 1.81 -10.94 0.57
CA SER A 311 0.84 -10.42 -0.39
C SER A 311 -0.51 -11.14 -0.31
N GLN A 312 -0.48 -12.48 -0.31
CA GLN A 312 -1.68 -13.31 -0.20
C GLN A 312 -2.45 -13.06 1.12
N SER A 313 -1.73 -12.87 2.23
CA SER A 313 -2.36 -12.55 3.52
C SER A 313 -3.07 -11.20 3.51
N GLU A 314 -2.48 -10.19 2.88
CA GLU A 314 -3.09 -8.87 2.71
C GLU A 314 -4.30 -8.93 1.76
N ARG A 315 -4.22 -9.71 0.68
CA ARG A 315 -5.37 -9.95 -0.23
C ARG A 315 -6.54 -10.61 0.50
N ALA A 316 -6.27 -11.62 1.32
CA ALA A 316 -7.31 -12.29 2.11
C ALA A 316 -7.96 -11.34 3.13
N ALA A 317 -7.16 -10.52 3.81
CA ALA A 317 -7.67 -9.48 4.71
C ALA A 317 -8.52 -8.44 3.96
N CYS A 318 -8.07 -8.05 2.77
CA CYS A 318 -8.76 -7.12 1.87
C CYS A 318 -10.12 -7.65 1.42
N ALA A 319 -10.19 -8.90 0.95
CA ALA A 319 -11.44 -9.55 0.54
C ALA A 319 -12.45 -9.61 1.69
N LYS A 320 -12.01 -10.04 2.88
CA LYS A 320 -12.83 -10.06 4.08
C LYS A 320 -13.33 -8.66 4.46
N LEU A 321 -12.48 -7.64 4.33
CA LEU A 321 -12.88 -6.26 4.61
C LEU A 321 -13.94 -5.76 3.63
N ARG A 322 -13.84 -6.10 2.34
CA ARG A 322 -14.88 -5.77 1.35
C ARG A 322 -16.22 -6.37 1.72
N ASP A 323 -16.26 -7.66 2.07
CA ASP A 323 -17.50 -8.33 2.47
C ASP A 323 -18.12 -7.68 3.71
N ASN A 324 -17.29 -7.31 4.69
CA ASN A 324 -17.74 -6.60 5.88
C ASN A 324 -18.31 -5.21 5.55
N ILE A 325 -17.70 -4.47 4.61
CA ILE A 325 -18.19 -3.16 4.19
C ILE A 325 -19.55 -3.31 3.48
N GLU A 326 -19.69 -4.26 2.56
CA GLU A 326 -20.95 -4.48 1.84
C GLU A 326 -22.09 -4.87 2.81
N ASN A 327 -21.82 -5.78 3.74
CA ASN A 327 -22.79 -6.15 4.77
C ASN A 327 -23.17 -4.95 5.65
N MET A 328 -22.18 -4.13 6.05
CA MET A 328 -22.43 -2.93 6.86
C MET A 328 -23.26 -1.89 6.09
N LEU A 329 -23.02 -1.69 4.79
CA LEU A 329 -23.83 -0.81 3.96
C LEU A 329 -25.30 -1.25 3.91
N VAL A 330 -25.56 -2.56 3.76
CA VAL A 330 -26.93 -3.10 3.78
C VAL A 330 -27.60 -2.91 5.14
N VAL A 331 -26.88 -3.19 6.24
CA VAL A 331 -27.39 -3.02 7.60
C VAL A 331 -27.73 -1.57 7.91
N THR A 332 -26.82 -0.64 7.60
CA THR A 332 -27.03 0.79 7.85
C THR A 332 -28.17 1.37 7.01
N ALA A 333 -28.27 0.99 5.73
CA ALA A 333 -29.39 1.38 4.88
C ALA A 333 -30.73 0.88 5.43
N SER A 334 -30.78 -0.37 5.90
CA SER A 334 -31.99 -0.96 6.49
C SER A 334 -32.41 -0.26 7.79
N GLU A 335 -31.44 0.09 8.63
CA GLU A 335 -31.69 0.80 9.89
C GLU A 335 -32.23 2.22 9.65
N MET A 336 -31.59 2.99 8.77
CA MET A 336 -32.07 4.32 8.37
C MET A 336 -33.47 4.25 7.75
N TRP A 337 -33.71 3.28 6.87
CA TRP A 337 -35.01 3.06 6.23
C TRP A 337 -36.10 2.73 7.25
N ARG A 338 -35.81 1.85 8.21
CA ARG A 338 -36.75 1.50 9.28
C ARG A 338 -37.14 2.74 10.08
N GLN A 339 -36.16 3.56 10.46
CA GLN A 339 -36.42 4.73 11.28
C GLN A 339 -37.18 5.82 10.51
N PHE A 340 -36.85 6.04 9.23
CA PHE A 340 -37.62 6.90 8.34
C PHE A 340 -39.10 6.50 8.29
N ASN A 341 -39.41 5.20 8.17
CA ASN A 341 -40.80 4.73 8.17
C ASN A 341 -41.49 4.97 9.52
N ALA A 342 -40.80 4.75 10.64
CA ALA A 342 -41.34 5.00 11.97
C ALA A 342 -41.73 6.49 12.15
N VAL A 343 -40.88 7.40 11.69
CA VAL A 343 -41.14 8.86 11.70
C VAL A 343 -42.35 9.21 10.84
N ASN A 344 -42.45 8.67 9.61
CA ASN A 344 -43.57 8.95 8.72
C ASN A 344 -44.91 8.43 9.26
N VAL A 345 -44.91 7.26 9.92
CA VAL A 345 -46.10 6.74 10.61
C VAL A 345 -46.50 7.66 11.76
N ALA A 346 -45.53 8.11 12.57
CA ALA A 346 -45.81 9.06 13.65
C ALA A 346 -46.39 10.37 13.11
N PHE A 347 -45.84 10.92 12.01
CA PHE A 347 -46.37 12.13 11.36
C PHE A 347 -47.79 11.93 10.88
N THR A 348 -48.07 10.81 10.19
CA THR A 348 -49.41 10.47 9.69
C THR A 348 -50.44 10.47 10.81
N ASN A 349 -50.11 9.83 11.94
CA ASN A 349 -50.99 9.79 13.12
C ASN A 349 -51.20 11.18 13.71
N ARG A 350 -50.13 11.96 13.89
CA ARG A 350 -50.23 13.30 14.49
C ARG A 350 -51.02 14.29 13.63
N ILE A 351 -50.88 14.19 12.31
CA ILE A 351 -51.67 14.98 11.35
C ILE A 351 -53.16 14.60 11.47
N ALA A 352 -53.48 13.31 11.53
CA ALA A 352 -54.86 12.84 11.70
C ALA A 352 -55.49 13.33 13.00
N GLU A 353 -54.78 13.22 14.13
CA GLU A 353 -55.21 13.74 15.44
C GLU A 353 -55.48 15.25 15.39
N THR A 354 -54.56 16.02 14.81
CA THR A 354 -54.68 17.47 14.71
C THR A 354 -55.85 17.87 13.81
N ALA A 355 -56.06 17.16 12.70
CA ALA A 355 -57.18 17.40 11.80
C ALA A 355 -58.53 17.09 12.47
N ASP A 356 -58.61 16.02 13.26
CA ASP A 356 -59.83 15.68 14.02
C ASP A 356 -60.13 16.69 15.12
N ALA A 357 -59.12 17.11 15.89
CA ALA A 357 -59.25 18.16 16.91
C ALA A 357 -59.75 19.48 16.29
N LYS A 358 -59.17 19.90 15.15
CA LYS A 358 -59.63 21.08 14.41
C LYS A 358 -61.10 20.94 13.98
N ARG A 359 -61.49 19.79 13.43
CA ARG A 359 -62.87 19.53 12.99
C ARG A 359 -63.86 19.62 14.15
N LYS A 360 -63.50 19.07 15.31
CA LYS A 360 -64.30 19.15 16.54
C LYS A 360 -64.47 20.59 17.00
N ILE A 361 -63.38 21.36 17.05
CA ILE A 361 -63.43 22.78 17.45
C ILE A 361 -64.30 23.60 16.48
N GLN A 362 -64.16 23.39 15.17
CA GLN A 362 -65.01 24.06 14.17
C GLN A 362 -66.49 23.70 14.34
N THR A 363 -66.79 22.45 14.67
CA THR A 363 -68.17 22.00 14.96
C THR A 363 -68.72 22.67 16.23
N HIS A 364 -67.92 22.76 17.29
CA HIS A 364 -68.32 23.45 18.52
C HIS A 364 -68.52 24.94 18.28
N LEU A 365 -67.65 25.60 17.51
CA LEU A 365 -67.80 27.00 17.14
C LEU A 365 -69.13 27.25 16.44
N ALA A 366 -69.48 26.42 15.45
CA ALA A 366 -70.76 26.56 14.75
C ALA A 366 -71.97 26.43 15.70
N LYS A 367 -71.92 25.47 16.64
CA LYS A 367 -72.97 25.31 17.67
C LYS A 367 -73.05 26.52 18.59
N THR A 368 -71.92 27.01 19.10
CA THR A 368 -71.90 28.18 19.98
C THR A 368 -72.41 29.43 19.28
N LEU A 369 -72.08 29.66 18.01
CA LEU A 369 -72.61 30.78 17.23
C LEU A 369 -74.14 30.65 17.05
N GLN A 370 -74.65 29.44 16.82
CA GLN A 370 -76.10 29.20 16.74
C GLN A 370 -76.80 29.49 18.08
N GLU A 371 -76.20 29.09 19.20
CA GLU A 371 -76.74 29.38 20.54
C GLU A 371 -76.73 30.88 20.84
N ILE A 372 -75.66 31.60 20.49
CA ILE A 372 -75.59 33.07 20.62
C ILE A 372 -76.74 33.71 19.84
N PHE A 373 -76.93 33.32 18.58
CA PHE A 373 -78.03 33.83 17.75
C PHE A 373 -79.40 33.53 18.36
N GLN A 374 -79.61 32.33 18.90
CA GLN A 374 -80.88 31.96 19.53
C GLN A 374 -81.13 32.77 20.81
N ILE A 375 -80.08 33.03 21.60
CA ILE A 375 -80.16 33.87 22.80
C ILE A 375 -80.47 35.32 22.43
N GLU A 376 -79.81 35.88 21.40
CA GLU A 376 -80.09 37.22 20.89
C GLU A 376 -81.55 37.37 20.46
N ARG A 377 -82.08 36.38 19.70
CA ARG A 377 -83.51 36.35 19.34
C ARG A 377 -84.43 36.26 20.55
N ASN A 378 -84.06 35.49 21.57
CA ASN A 378 -84.84 35.38 22.80
C ASN A 378 -84.85 36.72 23.57
N ILE A 379 -83.72 37.43 23.61
CA ILE A 379 -83.63 38.77 24.20
C ILE A 379 -84.56 39.74 23.46
N GLU A 380 -84.54 39.76 22.13
CA GLU A 380 -85.45 40.59 21.32
C GLU A 380 -86.93 40.26 21.59
N ALA A 381 -87.26 38.97 21.68
CA ALA A 381 -88.62 38.51 21.98
C ALA A 381 -89.07 38.93 23.38
N ILE A 382 -88.20 38.82 24.40
CA ILE A 382 -88.49 39.27 25.77
C ILE A 382 -88.65 40.79 25.81
N GLN A 383 -87.76 41.55 25.16
CA GLN A 383 -87.88 43.00 25.07
C GLN A 383 -89.18 43.42 24.38
N LYS A 384 -89.59 42.70 23.33
CA LYS A 384 -90.90 42.91 22.69
C LYS A 384 -92.05 42.61 23.65
N ALA A 385 -92.02 41.48 24.34
CA ALA A 385 -93.05 41.13 25.32
C ALA A 385 -93.17 42.20 26.43
N ILE A 386 -92.06 42.73 26.94
CA ILE A 386 -92.06 43.83 27.92
C ILE A 386 -92.72 45.09 27.32
N ARG A 387 -92.38 45.46 26.08
CA ARG A 387 -93.03 46.59 25.39
C ARG A 387 -94.53 46.37 25.22
N ASP A 388 -94.94 45.16 24.85
CA ASP A 388 -96.34 44.78 24.62
C ASP A 388 -97.16 44.77 25.93
N GLN A 389 -96.53 44.51 27.10
CA GLN A 389 -97.17 44.64 28.42
C GLN A 389 -97.31 46.09 28.90
N GLY A 390 -96.60 47.04 28.29
CA GLY A 390 -96.64 48.46 28.65
C GLY A 390 -98.02 49.11 28.50
N PRO A 391 -98.70 49.03 27.35
CA PRO A 391 -100.02 49.63 27.16
C PRO A 391 -101.10 49.11 28.11
N PRO A 392 -101.28 47.79 28.33
CA PRO A 392 -102.24 47.28 29.32
C PRO A 392 -101.94 47.77 30.75
N LEU A 393 -100.66 47.81 31.15
CA LEU A 393 -100.25 48.32 32.46
C LEU A 393 -100.58 49.81 32.62
N LYS A 394 -100.33 50.63 31.58
CA LYS A 394 -100.71 52.05 31.57
C LYS A 394 -102.22 52.21 31.72
N VAL A 395 -103.02 51.41 31.01
CA VAL A 395 -104.49 51.43 31.15
C VAL A 395 -104.91 51.07 32.58
N ALA A 396 -104.32 50.04 33.17
CA ALA A 396 -104.61 49.66 34.56
C ALA A 396 -104.24 50.78 35.54
N GLN A 397 -103.07 51.41 35.40
CA GLN A 397 -102.63 52.54 36.21
C GLN A 397 -103.53 53.77 36.06
N THR A 398 -103.87 54.18 34.83
CA THR A 398 -104.78 55.31 34.58
C THR A 398 -106.16 55.03 35.16
N ARG A 399 -106.69 53.82 34.99
CA ARG A 399 -107.97 53.42 35.61
C ARG A 399 -107.91 53.50 37.13
N LEU A 400 -106.82 53.04 37.75
CA LEU A 400 -106.65 53.12 39.19
C LEU A 400 -106.58 54.57 39.67
N ASP A 401 -105.78 55.42 39.00
CA ASP A 401 -105.60 56.84 39.29
C ASP A 401 -106.91 57.62 39.22
N GLU A 402 -107.67 57.50 38.11
CA GLU A 402 -108.99 58.12 37.97
C GLU A 402 -109.93 57.72 39.12
N ARG A 403 -109.86 56.45 39.56
CA ARG A 403 -110.69 55.93 40.65
C ARG A 403 -110.26 56.42 42.03
N THR A 404 -109.04 56.95 42.21
CA THR A 404 -108.63 57.57 43.49
C THR A 404 -109.26 58.95 43.71
N ARG A 405 -109.84 59.56 42.68
CA ARG A 405 -110.50 60.88 42.74
C ARG A 405 -111.98 60.81 43.13
N ARG A 406 -112.47 59.65 43.54
CA ARG A 406 -113.86 59.46 43.98
C ARG A 406 -114.11 60.19 45.31
N PRO A 407 -115.23 60.93 45.45
CA PRO A 407 -115.50 61.69 46.66
C PRO A 407 -116.04 60.83 47.81
N ASN A 408 -115.61 61.12 49.03
CA ASN A 408 -116.15 60.59 50.29
C ASN A 408 -116.27 59.05 50.34
N MET A 409 -117.47 58.53 50.63
CA MET A 409 -117.75 57.11 50.82
C MET A 409 -117.59 56.27 49.53
N GLU A 410 -117.59 56.92 48.36
CA GLU A 410 -117.39 56.25 47.06
C GLU A 410 -115.93 55.86 46.80
N LEU A 411 -114.97 56.32 47.63
CA LEU A 411 -113.58 55.87 47.63
C LEU A 411 -113.46 54.47 48.27
N CYS A 412 -114.14 53.51 47.68
CA CYS A 412 -114.20 52.13 48.13
C CYS A 412 -113.15 51.27 47.41
N ARG A 413 -112.46 50.41 48.17
CA ARG A 413 -111.59 49.35 47.64
C ARG A 413 -112.43 48.15 47.20
N ASP A 414 -112.82 48.15 45.92
CA ASP A 414 -113.60 47.06 45.33
C ASP A 414 -112.72 46.02 44.63
N THR A 415 -113.35 44.92 44.20
CA THR A 415 -112.68 43.80 43.52
C THR A 415 -111.93 44.20 42.26
N ALA A 416 -112.32 45.31 41.62
CA ALA A 416 -111.65 45.85 40.44
C ALA A 416 -110.32 46.58 40.76
N GLN A 417 -110.06 46.97 42.01
CA GLN A 417 -108.78 47.56 42.45
C GLN A 417 -107.77 46.54 43.01
N LEU A 418 -108.22 45.31 43.29
CA LEU A 418 -107.41 44.30 44.00
C LEU A 418 -106.67 43.32 43.07
N ARG A 419 -106.81 43.44 41.75
CA ARG A 419 -106.23 42.50 40.77
C ARG A 419 -105.24 43.14 39.82
#